data_AF-A0A920P323-F1
#
_entry.id   AF-A0A920P323-F1
#
_cell.length_a   1.000
_cell.length_b   1.000
_cell.length_c   1.000
_cell.angle_alpha   90.00
_cell.angle_beta   90.00
_cell.angle_gamma   90.00
#
_symmetry.space_group_name_H-M   'P 1'
#
loop_
_entity.id
_entity.type
_entity.pdbx_description
1 polymer ?
#
loop_
_entity_poly.entity_id
_entity_poly.type
_entity_poly.pdbx_seq_one_letter_code
_entity_poly.pdbx_strand_id
1 'polypeptide(L)'
;MVPLAVLIGSVRGFGSFVKKTLIAFFVIGSLPLSAFSQDEWRAPSPDLLDRARAILSSVPLIEGHNDLPSRLLDIEGRGGSVPDLNHVQPLLPADLPRLREGMVGAQFWSAYTHSDSIDTGASLRHALRGIDRIHRL
;
A
#
# COMPACT_ATOMS: atom_id res chain seq x y z
N MET A 1 7.48 39.54 50.66
CA MET A 1 8.69 38.71 50.74
C MET A 1 8.40 37.49 51.61
N VAL A 2 8.36 36.30 51.01
CA VAL A 2 8.26 35.01 51.71
C VAL A 2 9.58 34.27 51.42
N PRO A 3 10.21 33.56 52.38
CA PRO A 3 11.59 33.11 52.24
C PRO A 3 11.73 31.96 51.25
N LEU A 4 12.87 31.94 50.56
CA LEU A 4 13.34 31.02 49.51
C LEU A 4 13.61 29.57 50.00
N ALA A 5 12.84 29.06 50.96
CA ALA A 5 13.17 27.82 51.69
C ALA A 5 12.16 26.67 51.54
N VAL A 6 11.12 26.77 50.69
CA VAL A 6 10.04 25.75 50.66
C VAL A 6 9.93 24.95 49.36
N LEU A 7 10.74 25.20 48.32
CA LEU A 7 10.58 24.52 47.03
C LEU A 7 11.69 23.53 46.66
N ILE A 8 12.24 22.80 47.63
CA ILE A 8 12.99 21.56 47.34
C ILE A 8 12.30 20.41 48.08
N GLY A 9 11.04 20.18 47.71
CA GLY A 9 10.38 18.92 47.98
C GLY A 9 11.04 17.86 47.12
N SER A 10 11.85 17.00 47.76
CA SER A 10 12.28 15.72 47.20
C SER A 10 11.05 15.03 46.59
N VAL A 11 10.99 14.96 45.26
CA VAL A 11 9.88 14.33 44.54
C VAL A 11 9.97 12.83 44.79
N ARG A 12 9.38 12.39 45.90
CA ARG A 12 9.12 10.98 46.21
C ARG A 12 8.42 10.38 44.99
N GLY A 13 9.16 9.57 44.22
CA GLY A 13 8.64 8.94 43.02
C GLY A 13 9.48 9.16 41.76
N PHE A 14 10.34 10.19 41.69
CA PHE A 14 11.15 10.44 40.48
C PHE A 14 12.09 9.27 40.16
N GLY A 15 12.78 8.72 41.16
CA GLY A 15 13.62 7.53 40.98
C GLY A 15 12.84 6.25 40.65
N SER A 16 11.59 6.14 41.12
CA SER A 16 10.69 5.01 40.79
C SER A 16 10.19 5.12 39.36
N PHE A 17 9.85 6.34 38.92
CA PHE A 17 9.48 6.65 37.55
C PHE A 17 10.62 6.36 36.58
N VAL A 18 11.84 6.85 36.85
CA VAL A 18 13.02 6.57 36.01
C VAL A 18 13.32 5.08 35.93
N LYS A 19 13.27 4.33 37.04
CA LYS A 19 13.46 2.88 37.03
C LYS A 19 12.40 2.13 36.22
N LYS A 20 11.12 2.49 36.38
CA LYS A 20 10.02 1.87 35.61
C LYS A 20 10.16 2.16 34.12
N THR A 21 10.54 3.38 33.76
CA THR A 21 10.78 3.77 32.37
C THR A 21 11.97 3.02 31.77
N LEU A 22 13.09 2.90 32.48
CA LEU A 22 14.26 2.13 32.04
C LEU A 22 13.96 0.63 31.89
N ILE A 23 13.19 0.05 32.81
CA ILE A 23 12.74 -1.36 32.70
C ILE A 23 11.83 -1.52 31.48
N ALA A 24 10.89 -0.61 31.23
CA ALA A 24 10.03 -0.66 30.05
C ALA A 24 10.84 -0.61 28.75
N PHE A 25 11.83 0.28 28.65
CA PHE A 25 12.73 0.33 27.48
C PHE A 25 13.58 -0.94 27.32
N PHE A 26 14.05 -1.53 28.43
CA PHE A 26 14.80 -2.80 28.38
C PHE A 26 13.91 -3.98 27.97
N VAL A 27 12.66 -4.03 28.43
CA VAL A 27 11.69 -5.07 28.05
C VAL A 27 11.31 -4.93 26.57
N ILE A 28 11.07 -3.71 26.09
CA ILE A 28 10.75 -3.46 24.67
C ILE A 28 11.98 -3.71 23.79
N GLY A 29 13.17 -3.31 24.23
CA GLY A 29 14.42 -3.51 23.50
C GLY A 29 14.98 -4.93 23.53
N SER A 30 14.50 -5.79 24.43
CA SER A 30 14.87 -7.22 24.52
C SER A 30 13.86 -8.15 23.85
N LEU A 31 12.75 -7.61 23.31
CA LEU A 31 11.93 -8.37 22.38
C LEU A 31 12.81 -8.74 21.17
N PRO A 32 12.97 -10.03 20.86
CA PRO A 32 13.79 -10.42 19.74
C PRO A 32 13.18 -9.80 18.48
N LEU A 33 14.01 -9.19 17.63
CA LEU A 33 13.58 -8.58 16.37
C LEU A 33 12.81 -9.58 15.48
N SER A 34 13.05 -10.89 15.67
CA SER A 34 12.29 -11.98 15.05
C SER A 34 10.83 -12.10 15.52
N ALA A 35 10.44 -11.55 16.66
CA ALA A 35 9.03 -11.43 17.04
C ALA A 35 8.27 -10.41 16.17
N PHE A 36 9.00 -9.57 15.42
CA PHE A 36 8.48 -8.67 14.40
C PHE A 36 8.86 -9.12 12.98
N SER A 37 9.29 -10.38 12.79
CA SER A 37 9.46 -10.89 11.44
C SER A 37 8.09 -10.90 10.77
N GLN A 38 7.90 -10.00 9.80
CA GLN A 38 6.89 -10.21 8.76
C GLN A 38 7.13 -11.61 8.20
N ASP A 39 6.09 -12.43 8.05
CA ASP A 39 6.22 -13.70 7.35
C ASP A 39 6.97 -13.45 6.05
N GLU A 40 8.21 -13.93 5.98
CA GLU A 40 9.05 -13.74 4.81
C GLU A 40 8.35 -14.52 3.69
N TRP A 41 7.95 -13.81 2.64
CA TRP A 41 7.29 -14.45 1.51
C TRP A 41 8.17 -15.58 1.00
N ARG A 42 7.71 -16.82 1.20
CA ARG A 42 8.37 -18.00 0.65
C ARG A 42 7.81 -18.22 -0.74
N ALA A 43 8.69 -18.17 -1.73
CA ALA A 43 8.32 -18.53 -3.08
C ALA A 43 7.69 -19.94 -3.07
N PRO A 44 6.56 -20.14 -3.75
CA PRO A 44 5.94 -21.46 -3.86
C PRO A 44 6.94 -22.43 -4.50
N SER A 45 6.86 -23.70 -4.12
CA SER A 45 7.65 -24.74 -4.75
C SER A 45 7.29 -24.84 -6.25
N PRO A 46 8.23 -25.27 -7.12
CA PRO A 46 7.98 -25.36 -8.56
C PRO A 46 6.73 -26.19 -8.92
N ASP A 47 6.47 -27.28 -8.18
CA ASP A 47 5.29 -28.12 -8.38
C ASP A 47 3.96 -27.40 -8.10
N LEU A 48 3.92 -26.54 -7.08
CA LEU A 48 2.74 -25.72 -6.79
C LEU A 48 2.53 -24.66 -7.87
N LEU A 49 3.61 -24.07 -8.38
CA LEU A 49 3.55 -23.08 -9.45
C LEU A 49 3.06 -23.70 -10.76
N ASP A 50 3.55 -24.89 -11.12
CA ASP A 50 3.10 -25.62 -12.30
C ASP A 50 1.64 -26.04 -12.19
N ARG A 51 1.20 -26.48 -10.99
CA ARG A 51 -0.21 -26.75 -10.72
C ARG A 51 -1.07 -25.49 -10.87
N ALA A 52 -0.62 -24.34 -10.36
CA ALA A 52 -1.33 -23.08 -10.50
C ALA A 52 -1.48 -22.68 -11.97
N ARG A 53 -0.41 -22.78 -12.76
CA ARG A 53 -0.44 -22.52 -14.22
C ARG A 53 -1.40 -23.46 -14.96
N ALA A 54 -1.42 -24.75 -14.59
CA ALA A 54 -2.34 -25.72 -15.19
C ALA A 54 -3.81 -25.40 -14.88
N ILE A 55 -4.10 -24.87 -13.68
CA ILE A 55 -5.45 -24.38 -13.35
C ILE A 55 -5.77 -23.14 -14.18
N LEU A 56 -4.89 -22.13 -14.17
CA LEU A 56 -5.13 -20.85 -14.84
C LEU A 56 -5.20 -20.97 -16.37
N SER A 57 -4.62 -22.00 -16.97
CA SER A 57 -4.77 -22.27 -18.42
C SER A 57 -6.16 -22.79 -18.79
N SER A 58 -6.90 -23.38 -17.84
CA SER A 58 -8.26 -23.90 -18.05
C SER A 58 -9.35 -23.02 -17.44
N VAL A 59 -9.01 -22.27 -16.38
CA VAL A 59 -9.90 -21.37 -15.65
C VAL A 59 -9.22 -20.00 -15.58
N PRO A 60 -9.50 -19.09 -16.53
CA PRO A 60 -8.86 -17.79 -16.57
C PRO A 60 -9.15 -16.98 -15.31
N LEU A 61 -8.12 -16.34 -14.74
CA LEU A 61 -8.30 -15.44 -13.61
C LEU A 61 -9.05 -14.17 -14.05
N ILE A 62 -10.11 -13.83 -13.33
CA ILE A 62 -10.85 -12.59 -13.47
C ILE A 62 -10.55 -11.74 -12.24
N GLU A 63 -9.74 -10.69 -12.40
CA GLU A 63 -9.41 -9.75 -11.33
C GLU A 63 -10.48 -8.65 -11.25
N GLY A 64 -10.88 -8.27 -10.04
CA GLY A 64 -12.05 -7.45 -9.76
C GLY A 64 -11.78 -5.95 -9.59
N HIS A 65 -10.53 -5.51 -9.39
CA HIS A 65 -10.23 -4.12 -9.07
C HIS A 65 -8.77 -3.72 -9.35
N ASN A 66 -8.51 -3.16 -10.52
CA ASN A 66 -7.19 -2.65 -10.88
C ASN A 66 -7.20 -1.13 -11.13
N ASP A 67 -6.38 -0.39 -10.39
CA ASP A 67 -6.28 1.08 -10.41
C ASP A 67 -5.30 1.63 -11.47
N LEU A 68 -4.89 0.83 -12.46
CA LEU A 68 -4.07 1.31 -13.58
C LEU A 68 -4.64 2.60 -14.22
N PRO A 69 -5.95 2.74 -14.51
CA PRO A 69 -6.48 3.97 -15.12
C PRO A 69 -6.22 5.22 -14.27
N SER A 70 -6.40 5.13 -12.94
CA SER A 70 -6.14 6.25 -12.02
C SER A 70 -4.67 6.65 -12.04
N ARG A 71 -3.74 5.68 -12.05
CA ARG A 71 -2.31 5.97 -12.17
C ARG A 71 -1.94 6.65 -13.47
N LEU A 72 -2.58 6.29 -14.59
CA LEU A 72 -2.38 6.95 -15.87
C LEU A 72 -2.90 8.40 -15.86
N LEU A 73 -4.07 8.63 -15.28
CA LEU A 73 -4.63 9.98 -15.12
C LEU A 73 -3.74 10.87 -14.24
N ASP A 74 -3.12 10.32 -13.19
CA ASP A 74 -2.17 11.05 -12.35
C ASP A 74 -0.92 11.48 -13.13
N ILE A 75 -0.41 10.60 -14.00
CA ILE A 75 0.75 10.90 -14.87
C ILE A 75 0.38 12.02 -15.84
N GLU A 76 -0.74 11.89 -16.54
CA GLU A 76 -1.25 12.91 -17.47
C GLU A 76 -1.48 14.25 -16.75
N GLY A 77 -2.05 14.23 -15.55
CA GLY A 77 -2.30 15.42 -14.74
C GLY A 77 -1.04 16.15 -14.29
N ARG A 78 0.11 15.45 -14.25
CA ARG A 78 1.43 16.02 -13.97
C ARG A 78 2.17 16.44 -15.25
N GLY A 79 1.52 16.38 -16.41
CA GLY A 79 2.10 16.72 -17.71
C GLY A 79 2.91 15.60 -18.36
N GLY A 80 2.84 14.37 -17.82
CA GLY A 80 3.47 13.20 -18.42
C GLY A 80 2.63 12.60 -19.54
N SER A 81 3.28 11.79 -20.38
CA SER A 81 2.60 10.94 -21.37
C SER A 81 2.29 9.56 -20.78
N VAL A 82 1.22 8.93 -21.26
CA VAL A 82 0.89 7.54 -20.93
C VAL A 82 2.06 6.62 -21.34
N PRO A 83 2.62 5.83 -20.42
CA PRO A 83 3.68 4.87 -20.75
C PRO A 83 3.18 3.75 -21.68
N ASP A 84 4.07 3.20 -22.50
CA ASP A 84 3.74 2.05 -23.35
C ASP A 84 3.59 0.78 -22.50
N LEU A 85 2.35 0.30 -22.37
CA LEU A 85 1.99 -0.88 -21.59
C LEU A 85 2.42 -2.21 -22.23
N ASN A 86 2.95 -2.19 -23.47
CA ASN A 86 3.57 -3.37 -24.08
C ASN A 86 4.93 -3.70 -23.47
N HIS A 87 5.51 -2.78 -22.71
CA HIS A 87 6.76 -2.97 -21.97
C HIS A 87 6.50 -3.08 -20.47
N VAL A 88 7.46 -3.67 -19.75
CA VAL A 88 7.37 -3.75 -18.29
C VAL A 88 7.37 -2.35 -17.71
N GLN A 89 6.41 -2.06 -16.84
CA GLN A 89 6.24 -0.77 -16.17
C GLN A 89 6.32 -0.97 -14.65
N PRO A 90 7.53 -1.03 -14.05
CA PRO A 90 7.71 -1.43 -12.64
C PRO A 90 6.97 -0.56 -11.63
N LEU A 91 6.73 0.71 -11.99
CA LEU A 91 6.05 1.70 -11.15
C LEU A 91 4.52 1.72 -11.32
N LEU A 92 4.00 0.98 -12.30
CA LEU A 92 2.57 0.83 -12.53
C LEU A 92 2.04 -0.47 -11.94
N PRO A 93 0.76 -0.52 -11.54
CA PRO A 93 0.14 -1.72 -10.97
C PRO A 93 0.01 -2.86 -11.99
N ALA A 94 0.01 -2.55 -13.29
CA ALA A 94 -0.07 -3.53 -14.35
C ALA A 94 0.62 -3.06 -15.64
N ASP A 95 1.05 -4.03 -16.42
CA ASP A 95 1.49 -3.92 -17.82
C ASP A 95 1.19 -5.24 -18.53
N LEU A 96 1.14 -5.22 -19.87
CA LEU A 96 0.77 -6.41 -20.66
C LEU A 96 1.72 -7.60 -20.44
N PRO A 97 3.05 -7.44 -20.36
CA PRO A 97 3.94 -8.56 -20.05
C PRO A 97 3.61 -9.24 -18.72
N ARG A 98 3.45 -8.49 -17.62
CA ARG A 98 3.15 -9.07 -16.31
C ARG A 98 1.74 -9.64 -16.21
N LEU A 99 0.74 -9.04 -16.87
CA LEU A 99 -0.61 -9.61 -16.95
C LEU A 99 -0.61 -10.97 -17.67
N ARG A 100 0.15 -11.09 -18.76
CA ARG A 100 0.32 -12.35 -19.50
C ARG A 100 1.09 -13.39 -18.69
N GLU A 101 2.19 -13.00 -18.04
CA GLU A 101 2.97 -13.88 -17.17
C GLU A 101 2.12 -14.42 -16.01
N GLY A 102 1.29 -13.55 -15.40
CA GLY A 102 0.35 -13.91 -14.33
C GLY A 102 -0.91 -14.64 -14.81
N MET A 103 -1.07 -14.88 -16.11
CA MET A 103 -2.22 -15.56 -16.72
C MET A 103 -3.58 -14.92 -16.36
N VAL A 104 -3.61 -13.58 -16.27
CA VAL A 104 -4.85 -12.82 -16.04
C VAL A 104 -5.67 -12.85 -17.33
N GLY A 105 -6.87 -13.42 -17.26
CA GLY A 105 -7.76 -13.58 -18.41
C GLY A 105 -8.70 -12.41 -18.62
N ALA A 106 -9.13 -11.76 -17.54
CA ALA A 106 -9.96 -10.57 -17.60
C ALA A 106 -9.70 -9.68 -16.38
N GLN A 107 -10.03 -8.40 -16.55
CA GLN A 107 -9.74 -7.37 -15.58
C GLN A 107 -10.93 -6.39 -15.50
N PHE A 108 -11.44 -6.18 -14.29
CA PHE A 108 -12.25 -5.02 -13.98
C PHE A 108 -11.33 -3.84 -13.66
N TRP A 109 -11.33 -2.84 -14.53
CA TRP A 109 -10.58 -1.61 -14.33
C TRP A 109 -11.38 -0.64 -13.46
N SER A 110 -10.72 -0.10 -12.42
CA SER A 110 -11.35 0.82 -11.49
C SER A 110 -11.45 2.22 -12.09
N ALA A 111 -12.67 2.73 -12.24
CA ALA A 111 -12.93 4.15 -12.51
C ALA A 111 -13.04 4.91 -11.17
N TYR A 112 -11.95 4.92 -10.42
CA TYR A 112 -11.92 5.48 -9.07
C TYR A 112 -12.02 7.02 -9.07
N THR A 113 -12.69 7.56 -8.06
CA THR A 113 -12.81 8.99 -7.79
C THR A 113 -12.62 9.23 -6.30
N HIS A 114 -11.73 10.16 -5.94
CA HIS A 114 -11.51 10.53 -4.55
C HIS A 114 -12.76 11.18 -3.94
N SER A 115 -13.06 10.86 -2.68
CA SER A 115 -14.25 11.34 -1.98
C SER A 115 -14.23 12.85 -1.72
N ASP A 116 -13.06 13.46 -1.59
CA ASP A 116 -12.89 14.92 -1.44
C ASP A 116 -13.38 15.73 -2.66
N SER A 117 -13.47 15.09 -3.84
CA SER A 117 -14.03 15.71 -5.03
C SER A 117 -15.52 16.05 -4.91
N ILE A 118 -16.21 15.50 -3.90
CA ILE A 118 -17.61 15.83 -3.59
C ILE A 118 -17.72 17.31 -3.20
N ASP A 119 -16.78 17.80 -2.39
CA ASP A 119 -16.79 19.17 -1.85
C ASP A 119 -16.68 20.24 -2.95
N THR A 120 -16.04 19.88 -4.07
CA THR A 120 -15.85 20.75 -5.23
C THR A 120 -16.84 20.49 -6.37
N GLY A 121 -17.70 19.47 -6.25
CA GLY A 121 -18.59 19.01 -7.32
C GLY A 121 -17.86 18.37 -8.51
N ALA A 122 -16.58 18.01 -8.36
CA ALA A 122 -15.76 17.45 -9.44
C ALA A 122 -15.97 15.93 -9.65
N SER A 123 -16.68 15.24 -8.75
CA SER A 123 -16.77 13.77 -8.76
C SER A 123 -17.26 13.18 -10.07
N LEU A 124 -18.31 13.75 -10.68
CA LEU A 124 -18.81 13.27 -11.97
C LEU A 124 -17.77 13.40 -13.08
N ARG A 125 -17.06 14.54 -13.12
CA ARG A 125 -16.00 14.77 -14.10
C ARG A 125 -14.87 13.75 -13.94
N HIS A 126 -14.45 13.49 -12.70
CA HIS A 126 -13.41 12.49 -12.42
C HIS A 126 -13.84 11.09 -12.84
N ALA A 127 -15.07 10.68 -12.51
CA ALA A 127 -15.60 9.38 -12.92
C ALA A 127 -15.65 9.22 -14.44
N LEU A 128 -16.15 10.23 -15.17
CA LEU A 128 -16.20 10.20 -16.64
C LEU A 128 -14.81 10.18 -17.27
N ARG A 129 -13.82 10.87 -16.70
CA ARG A 129 -12.42 10.77 -17.14
C ARG A 129 -11.85 9.38 -16.91
N GLY A 130 -12.16 8.74 -15.77
CA GLY A 130 -11.80 7.35 -15.49
C GLY A 130 -12.35 6.39 -16.54
N ILE A 131 -13.66 6.49 -16.81
CA ILE A 131 -14.34 5.67 -17.83
C ILE A 131 -13.76 5.90 -19.23
N ASP A 132 -13.57 7.16 -19.65
CA ASP A 132 -12.97 7.49 -20.95
C ASP A 132 -11.54 6.95 -21.06
N ARG A 133 -10.74 7.05 -19.99
CA ARG A 133 -9.38 6.51 -19.99
C ARG A 133 -9.37 5.00 -20.16
N ILE A 134 -10.28 4.28 -19.48
CA ILE A 134 -10.45 2.82 -19.60
C ILE A 134 -10.81 2.43 -21.02
N HIS A 135 -11.72 3.16 -21.69
CA HIS A 135 -12.07 2.89 -23.09
C HIS A 135 -10.90 3.09 -24.08
N ARG A 136 -9.86 3.81 -23.68
CA ARG A 136 -8.69 4.11 -24.49
C ARG A 136 -7.42 3.41 -23.99
N LEU A 137 -7.53 2.45 -23.06
CA LEU A 137 -6.44 1.54 -22.72
C LEU A 137 -6.17 0.59 -23.89
#